data_AF-A0A0B6XYK8-F1
#
_entry.id   AF-A0A0B6XYK8-F1
#
_cell.length_a   1.000
_cell.length_b   1.000
_cell.length_c   1.000
_cell.angle_alpha   90.00
_cell.angle_beta   90.00
_cell.angle_gamma   90.00
#
_symmetry.space_group_name_H-M   'P 1'
#
loop_
_entity.id
_entity.type
_entity.pdbx_description
1 polymer ?
#
loop_
_entity_poly.entity_id
_entity_poly.type
_entity_poly.pdbx_seq_one_letter_code
_entity_poly.pdbx_strand_id
1 'polypeptide(L)'
;KDLVQKLLVLDPSARLGMIKPEGMKALKNHSFYEGINWETLPEDTPPKLMPYLPATANNPEFWGQEQRTGFDDQRLAEIITGQSADGSMSPELEEVPIKMLSQVEDNERVDKLKKQ
;
A
#
# COMPACT_ATOMS: atom_id res chain seq x y z
N LYS A 1 7.05 11.10 9.52
CA LYS A 1 6.62 12.47 9.14
C LYS A 1 7.79 13.29 8.59
N ASP A 2 8.86 13.50 9.36
CA ASP A 2 10.03 14.31 8.95
C ASP A 2 10.63 13.89 7.60
N LEU A 3 10.91 12.59 7.43
CA LEU A 3 11.41 12.03 6.17
C LEU A 3 10.57 12.47 4.96
N VAL A 4 9.25 12.30 5.06
CA VAL A 4 8.31 12.61 3.97
C VAL A 4 8.33 14.10 3.63
N GLN A 5 8.41 14.98 4.64
CA GLN A 5 8.48 16.43 4.40
C GLN A 5 9.77 16.82 3.65
N LYS A 6 10.89 16.14 3.94
CA LYS A 6 12.17 16.37 3.26
C LYS A 6 12.24 15.76 1.85
N LEU A 7 11.36 14.82 1.53
CA LEU A 7 11.21 14.24 0.19
C LEU A 7 10.22 15.03 -0.67
N LEU A 8 9.13 15.50 -0.08
CA LEU A 8 8.06 16.25 -0.77
C LEU A 8 8.38 17.74 -0.87
N VAL A 9 9.56 18.05 -1.39
CA VAL A 9 10.00 19.41 -1.72
C VAL A 9 9.68 19.69 -3.19
N LEU A 10 9.13 20.88 -3.46
CA LEU A 10 8.76 21.33 -4.81
C LEU A 10 9.95 21.28 -5.76
N ASP A 11 11.08 21.86 -5.35
CA ASP A 11 12.34 21.78 -6.10
C ASP A 11 12.94 20.35 -6.00
N PRO A 12 13.11 19.63 -7.12
CA PRO A 12 13.72 18.31 -7.12
C PRO A 12 15.16 18.29 -6.61
N SER A 13 15.92 19.37 -6.85
CA SER A 13 17.34 19.44 -6.45
C SER A 13 17.50 19.61 -4.94
N ALA A 14 16.48 20.13 -4.27
CA ALA A 14 16.45 20.34 -2.83
C ALA A 14 15.91 19.13 -2.04
N ARG A 15 15.48 18.05 -2.71
CA ARG A 15 14.98 16.85 -2.03
C ARG A 15 16.12 16.13 -1.31
N LEU A 16 15.82 15.59 -0.13
CA LEU A 16 16.75 14.71 0.58
C LEU A 16 17.17 13.55 -0.33
N GLY A 17 18.48 13.31 -0.45
CA GLY A 17 19.04 12.35 -1.42
C GLY A 17 19.66 12.99 -2.66
N MET A 18 19.29 14.23 -3.00
CA MET A 18 19.79 14.95 -4.17
C MET A 18 20.83 16.03 -3.82
N ILE A 19 20.85 16.47 -2.57
CA ILE A 19 21.75 17.52 -2.07
C ILE A 19 23.19 17.00 -2.03
N LYS A 20 24.09 17.64 -2.77
CA LYS A 20 25.54 17.35 -2.75
C LYS A 20 26.20 18.03 -1.53
N PRO A 21 27.24 17.42 -0.93
CA PRO A 21 27.99 16.24 -1.41
C PRO A 21 27.44 14.88 -0.96
N GLU A 22 26.55 14.81 0.02
CA GLU A 22 26.15 13.53 0.62
C GLU A 22 25.19 12.69 -0.26
N GLY A 23 24.33 13.34 -1.04
CA GLY A 23 23.38 12.69 -1.94
C GLY A 23 22.57 11.61 -1.22
N MET A 24 22.56 10.40 -1.80
CA MET A 24 21.83 9.24 -1.25
C MET A 24 22.29 8.81 0.13
N LYS A 25 23.52 9.14 0.55
CA LYS A 25 24.02 8.81 1.89
C LYS A 25 23.21 9.53 2.97
N ALA A 26 22.83 10.79 2.73
CA ALA A 26 21.99 11.57 3.65
C ALA A 26 20.61 10.93 3.85
N LEU A 27 20.04 10.35 2.78
CA LEU A 27 18.76 9.66 2.85
C LEU A 27 18.88 8.36 3.65
N LYS A 28 19.91 7.55 3.38
CA LYS A 28 20.18 6.29 4.09
C LYS A 28 20.46 6.48 5.58
N ASN A 29 21.06 7.61 5.95
CA ASN A 29 21.39 7.98 7.34
C ASN A 29 20.25 8.68 8.09
N HIS A 30 19.08 8.85 7.49
CA HIS A 30 17.95 9.50 8.15
C HIS A 30 17.49 8.67 9.37
N SER A 31 17.10 9.32 10.46
CA SER A 31 16.68 8.65 11.73
C SER A 31 15.52 7.66 11.57
N PHE A 32 14.69 7.85 10.54
CA PHE A 32 13.65 6.88 10.17
C PHE A 32 14.22 5.49 9.82
N TYR A 33 15.44 5.41 9.31
CA TYR A 33 16.13 4.16 8.95
C TYR A 33 17.17 3.74 9.99
N GLU A 34 17.06 4.24 11.23
CA GLU A 34 17.95 3.84 12.32
C GLU A 34 17.87 2.32 12.54
N GLY A 35 19.04 1.67 12.61
CA GLY A 35 19.15 0.21 12.76
C GLY A 35 19.05 -0.59 11.45
N ILE A 36 18.80 0.05 10.30
CA ILE A 36 18.79 -0.65 9.00
C ILE A 36 20.22 -0.88 8.50
N ASN A 37 20.58 -2.13 8.24
CA ASN A 37 21.82 -2.48 7.55
C ASN A 37 21.58 -2.56 6.04
N TRP A 38 21.99 -1.52 5.30
CA TRP A 38 21.77 -1.43 3.86
C TRP A 38 22.56 -2.45 3.03
N GLU A 39 23.59 -3.09 3.59
CA GLU A 39 24.40 -4.09 2.88
C GLU A 39 23.73 -5.47 2.89
N THR A 40 23.09 -5.85 4.00
CA THR A 40 22.44 -7.15 4.18
C THR A 40 20.93 -7.13 3.94
N LEU A 41 20.33 -5.94 3.79
CA LEU A 41 18.88 -5.75 3.61
C LEU A 41 18.23 -6.69 2.58
N PRO A 42 18.85 -7.04 1.43
CA PRO A 42 18.24 -7.96 0.46
C PRO A 42 18.16 -9.42 0.93
N GLU A 43 19.00 -9.81 1.89
CA GLU A 43 19.09 -11.17 2.45
C GLU A 43 18.21 -11.32 3.70
N ASP A 44 17.87 -10.21 4.34
CA ASP A 44 17.05 -10.18 5.55
C ASP A 44 15.61 -10.64 5.26
N THR A 45 15.03 -11.42 6.17
CA THR A 45 13.64 -11.86 6.04
C THR A 45 12.70 -10.65 6.17
N PRO A 46 11.87 -10.35 5.16
CA PRO A 46 11.00 -9.19 5.19
C PRO A 46 9.93 -9.31 6.29
N PRO A 47 9.50 -8.19 6.89
CA PRO A 47 8.43 -8.21 7.87
C PRO A 47 7.12 -8.66 7.23
N LYS A 48 6.31 -9.39 7.99
CA LYS A 48 4.98 -9.82 7.56
C LYS A 48 4.08 -8.62 7.30
N LEU A 49 3.48 -8.55 6.11
CA LEU A 49 2.52 -7.50 5.75
C LEU A 49 1.14 -7.88 6.28
N MET A 50 0.66 -7.14 7.28
CA MET A 50 -0.70 -7.32 7.80
C MET A 50 -1.66 -6.35 7.11
N PRO A 51 -2.74 -6.84 6.46
CA PRO A 51 -3.73 -5.96 5.89
C PRO A 51 -4.43 -5.17 7.00
N TYR A 52 -4.50 -3.85 6.83
CA TYR A 52 -5.32 -3.01 7.69
C TYR A 52 -6.78 -3.15 7.28
N LEU A 53 -7.42 -4.24 7.71
CA LEU A 53 -8.87 -4.39 7.64
C LEU A 53 -9.47 -3.70 8.87
N PRO A 54 -10.42 -2.76 8.70
CA PRO A 54 -11.15 -2.23 9.85
C PRO A 54 -11.88 -3.40 10.52
N ALA A 55 -11.71 -3.52 11.83
CA ALA A 55 -12.51 -4.38 12.70
C ALA A 55 -13.99 -4.19 12.34
N THR A 56 -14.60 -5.18 11.68
CA THR A 56 -16.05 -5.18 11.50
C THR A 56 -16.68 -5.46 12.86
N ALA A 57 -17.90 -4.95 13.10
CA ALA A 57 -18.58 -5.12 14.40
C ALA A 57 -18.72 -6.59 14.83
N ASN A 58 -18.64 -7.52 13.88
CA ASN A 58 -18.79 -8.96 14.10
C ASN A 58 -17.47 -9.72 14.16
N ASN A 59 -16.33 -9.11 13.81
CA ASN A 59 -15.02 -9.73 13.95
C ASN A 59 -13.90 -8.70 14.13
N PRO A 60 -13.70 -8.21 15.38
CA PRO A 60 -12.73 -7.16 15.67
C PRO A 60 -11.27 -7.60 15.52
N GLU A 61 -11.01 -8.89 15.36
CA GLU A 61 -9.68 -9.48 15.16
C GLU A 61 -9.46 -10.04 13.75
N PHE A 62 -10.33 -9.73 12.78
CA PHE A 62 -10.12 -10.11 11.39
C PHE A 62 -9.02 -9.27 10.74
N TRP A 63 -7.79 -9.53 11.15
CA TRP A 63 -6.63 -9.25 10.33
C TRP A 63 -6.75 -10.19 9.14
N GLY A 64 -7.11 -9.67 7.96
CA GLY A 64 -7.27 -10.47 6.74
C GLY A 64 -6.11 -11.45 6.55
N GLN A 65 -6.39 -12.56 5.86
CA GLN A 65 -5.43 -13.65 5.69
C GLN A 65 -4.04 -13.13 5.30
N GLU A 66 -3.00 -13.76 5.87
CA GLU A 66 -1.59 -13.47 5.59
C GLU A 66 -1.38 -13.48 4.07
N GLN A 67 -1.16 -12.28 3.50
CA GLN A 67 -0.95 -12.14 2.07
C GLN A 67 0.40 -12.78 1.76
N ARG A 68 0.38 -13.95 1.12
CA ARG A 68 1.61 -14.61 0.68
C ARG A 68 2.37 -13.67 -0.26
N THR A 69 3.60 -13.34 0.13
CA THR A 69 4.49 -12.49 -0.67
C THR A 69 5.14 -13.32 -1.77
N GLY A 70 5.11 -12.84 -3.02
CA GLY A 70 5.76 -13.50 -4.16
C GLY A 70 4.80 -13.76 -5.32
N PHE A 71 5.33 -14.32 -6.40
CA PHE A 71 4.58 -14.78 -7.57
C PHE A 71 5.13 -16.14 -7.99
N ASP A 72 5.14 -17.07 -7.03
CA ASP A 72 5.52 -18.45 -7.25
C ASP A 72 4.44 -19.22 -8.02
N ASP A 73 4.80 -20.39 -8.54
CA ASP A 73 3.92 -21.21 -9.37
C ASP A 73 2.61 -21.59 -8.65
N GLN A 74 2.66 -21.70 -7.32
CA GLN A 74 1.46 -21.94 -6.49
C GLN A 74 0.48 -20.77 -6.58
N ARG A 75 0.95 -19.52 -6.40
CA ARG A 75 0.10 -18.32 -6.53
C ARG A 75 -0.40 -18.13 -7.96
N LEU A 76 0.43 -18.41 -8.98
CA LEU A 76 0.00 -18.35 -10.38
C LEU A 76 -1.14 -19.34 -10.65
N ALA A 77 -1.02 -20.57 -10.16
CA ALA A 77 -2.06 -21.58 -10.30
C ALA A 77 -3.37 -21.14 -9.63
N GLU A 78 -3.31 -20.63 -8.40
CA GLU A 78 -4.48 -20.09 -7.67
C GLU A 78 -5.21 -18.99 -8.44
N ILE A 79 -4.47 -18.08 -9.10
CA ILE A 79 -5.07 -17.00 -9.91
C ILE A 79 -5.76 -17.54 -11.16
N ILE A 80 -5.16 -18.53 -11.82
CA ILE A 80 -5.69 -19.11 -13.06
C ILE A 80 -6.93 -19.96 -12.77
N THR A 81 -6.92 -20.73 -11.68
CA THR A 81 -7.98 -21.68 -11.35
C THR A 81 -9.06 -21.09 -10.43
N GLY A 82 -8.76 -20.01 -9.71
CA GLY A 82 -9.64 -19.40 -8.72
C GLY A 82 -9.79 -20.22 -7.43
N GLN A 83 -8.99 -21.26 -7.23
CA GLN A 83 -9.06 -22.17 -6.08
C GLN A 83 -7.86 -21.95 -5.16
N SER A 84 -8.13 -21.73 -3.87
CA SER A 84 -7.09 -21.64 -2.85
C SER A 84 -6.53 -23.02 -2.49
N ALA A 85 -5.30 -23.07 -1.98
CA ALA A 85 -4.60 -24.32 -1.65
C ALA A 85 -5.31 -25.25 -0.63
N ASP A 86 -6.26 -24.74 0.15
CA ASP A 86 -7.09 -25.50 1.08
C ASP A 86 -8.36 -26.08 0.44
N GLY A 87 -8.54 -25.90 -0.87
CA GLY A 87 -9.73 -26.33 -1.61
C GLY A 87 -10.97 -25.49 -1.28
N SER A 88 -10.84 -24.45 -0.45
CA SER A 88 -11.90 -23.47 -0.27
C SER A 88 -11.98 -22.61 -1.53
N MET A 89 -13.21 -22.32 -1.95
CA MET A 89 -13.42 -21.22 -2.88
C MET A 89 -13.04 -19.93 -2.16
N SER A 90 -12.42 -19.00 -2.89
CA SER A 90 -12.25 -17.63 -2.40
C SER A 90 -13.55 -17.20 -1.73
N PRO A 91 -13.52 -16.61 -0.51
CA PRO A 91 -14.74 -16.11 0.09
C PRO A 91 -15.39 -15.22 -0.96
N GLU A 92 -16.61 -15.56 -1.35
CA GLU A 92 -17.42 -14.73 -2.22
C GLU A 92 -17.37 -13.36 -1.55
N LEU A 93 -16.66 -12.42 -2.19
CA LEU A 93 -16.70 -11.05 -1.74
C LEU A 93 -18.18 -10.74 -1.73
N GLU A 94 -18.78 -10.56 -0.54
CA GLU A 94 -20.10 -9.95 -0.48
C GLU A 94 -19.98 -8.75 -1.41
N GLU A 95 -20.73 -8.78 -2.53
CA GLU A 95 -20.73 -7.69 -3.48
C GLU A 95 -21.19 -6.50 -2.67
N VAL A 96 -20.22 -5.74 -2.13
CA VAL A 96 -20.47 -4.45 -1.54
C VAL A 96 -21.22 -3.73 -2.64
N PRO A 97 -22.50 -3.38 -2.43
CA PRO A 97 -23.30 -2.80 -3.49
C PRO A 97 -22.45 -1.71 -4.09
N ILE A 98 -22.10 -1.84 -5.37
CA ILE A 98 -21.42 -0.76 -6.07
C ILE A 98 -22.36 0.40 -5.83
N LYS A 99 -21.91 1.34 -5.00
CA LYS A 99 -22.68 2.54 -4.72
C LYS A 99 -22.68 3.22 -6.08
N MET A 100 -23.73 2.95 -6.85
CA MET A 100 -24.04 3.65 -8.08
C MET A 100 -23.98 5.10 -7.65
N LEU A 101 -22.92 5.79 -8.07
CA LEU A 101 -22.72 7.21 -7.79
C LEU A 101 -24.06 7.86 -8.07
N SER A 102 -24.71 8.31 -7.01
CA SER A 102 -26.07 8.77 -7.15
C SER A 102 -26.04 9.97 -8.09
N GLN A 103 -26.99 10.08 -9.00
CA GLN A 103 -27.03 11.19 -9.97
C GLN A 103 -27.00 12.59 -9.32
N VAL A 104 -27.22 12.65 -7.99
CA VAL A 104 -27.08 13.84 -7.15
C VAL A 104 -25.62 14.31 -7.07
N GLU A 105 -24.66 13.40 -6.95
CA GLU A 105 -23.22 13.73 -6.83
C GLU A 105 -22.61 14.17 -8.18
N ASP A 106 -23.20 13.75 -9.29
CA ASP A 106 -22.81 14.21 -10.63
C ASP A 106 -23.32 15.62 -10.90
N ASN A 107 -24.57 15.94 -10.53
CA ASN A 107 -25.12 17.27 -10.71
C ASN A 107 -24.36 18.34 -9.91
N GLU A 108 -23.93 18.02 -8.68
CA GLU A 108 -23.14 18.95 -7.86
C GLU A 108 -21.75 19.24 -8.46
N ARG A 109 -21.12 18.25 -9.11
CA ARG A 109 -19.85 18.43 -9.83
C ARG A 109 -20.03 19.30 -11.07
N VAL A 110 -21.13 19.13 -11.79
CA VAL A 110 -21.46 19.94 -12.98
C VAL A 110 -21.76 21.39 -12.60
N ASP A 111 -22.46 21.62 -11.49
CA ASP A 111 -22.76 22.97 -11.01
C ASP A 111 -21.53 23.72 -10.50
N LYS A 112 -20.57 23.02 -9.89
CA LYS A 112 -19.28 23.62 -9.50
C LYS A 112 -18.43 24.00 -10.72
N LEU A 113 -18.51 23.25 -11.81
CA LEU A 113 -17.77 23.52 -13.05
C LEU A 113 -18.35 24.71 -13.83
N LYS A 114 -19.67 24.92 -13.77
CA LYS A 114 -20.34 26.09 -14.38
C LYS A 114 -20.09 27.41 -13.64
N LYS A 115 -19.50 27.36 -12.45
CA LYS A 115 -19.28 28.53 -11.57
C LYS A 115 -17.85 29.05 -11.60
N GLN A 116 -16.97 28.46 -12.42
CA GLN A 116 -15.69 29.02 -12.85
C GLN A 116 -15.83 29.65 -14.23
#